data_AF-A0A1X1NGY6-F1
#
_entry.id   AF-A0A1X1NGY6-F1
#
_cell.length_a   1.000
_cell.length_b   1.000
_cell.length_c   1.000
_cell.angle_alpha   90.00
_cell.angle_beta   90.00
_cell.angle_gamma   90.00
#
_symmetry.space_group_name_H-M   'P 1'
#
loop_
_entity.id
_entity.type
_entity.pdbx_description
1 polymer ?
#
loop_
_entity_poly.entity_id
_entity_poly.type
_entity_poly.pdbx_seq_one_letter_code
_entity_poly.pdbx_strand_id
1 'polypeptide(L)'
;MSTPAQQPNPYQQPAYPQQYGTPAPNPYLQQPFPAPGGTGGKRIPGWLLAVTGAVVASAVWATTLFVTGVFDREGAAAPAKPGFGGYEYEANLCGAAPLNAFRGRYSLAGADSRYTSQQEGLDQSYCHRDLKDLQATEKDGETVFVRTSAEWHRAGDPSAEFASSYWAYRDKTTDKSRYRYQPAPIDNLGDEAFLVTEYRGEGKDTVGSMLLAVRSGWFTFEMEWTWYGGGPDSKVERPDEKDLKDWLIRDTTEALAALKQKG
;
A
#
# COMPACT_ATOMS: atom_id res chain seq x y z
N MET A 1 -16.29 -4.96 -55.52
CA MET A 1 -16.74 -4.42 -54.22
C MET A 1 -15.83 -5.03 -53.17
N SER A 2 -14.86 -4.27 -52.69
CA SER A 2 -13.80 -4.75 -51.81
C SER A 2 -14.15 -4.36 -50.38
N THR A 3 -14.19 -5.35 -49.47
CA THR A 3 -14.38 -5.14 -48.04
C THR A 3 -13.15 -4.46 -47.43
N PRO A 4 -13.30 -3.44 -46.56
CA PRO A 4 -12.16 -2.84 -45.87
C PRO A 4 -11.62 -3.78 -44.80
N ALA A 5 -10.29 -3.88 -44.72
CA ALA A 5 -9.58 -4.63 -43.69
C ALA A 5 -9.73 -3.94 -42.33
N GLN A 6 -10.12 -4.70 -41.30
CA GLN A 6 -10.16 -4.25 -39.91
C GLN A 6 -8.74 -3.98 -39.39
N GLN A 7 -8.51 -2.77 -38.87
CA GLN A 7 -7.32 -2.44 -38.08
C GLN A 7 -7.34 -3.19 -36.73
N PRO A 8 -6.22 -3.76 -36.26
CA PRO A 8 -6.14 -4.38 -34.94
C PRO A 8 -6.32 -3.34 -33.82
N ASN A 9 -7.23 -3.61 -32.89
CA ASN A 9 -7.47 -2.77 -31.72
C ASN A 9 -6.35 -2.98 -30.68
N PRO A 10 -5.54 -1.96 -30.34
CA PRO A 10 -4.42 -2.11 -29.39
C PRO A 10 -4.86 -2.30 -27.93
N TYR A 11 -6.17 -2.26 -27.65
CA TYR A 11 -6.73 -2.47 -26.31
C TYR A 11 -7.38 -3.85 -26.10
N GLN A 12 -7.21 -4.79 -27.04
CA GLN A 12 -7.62 -6.17 -26.76
C GLN A 12 -6.69 -6.82 -25.74
N GLN A 13 -7.18 -6.97 -24.51
CA GLN A 13 -6.53 -7.80 -23.50
C GLN A 13 -6.57 -9.27 -23.91
N PRO A 14 -5.51 -10.06 -23.64
CA PRO A 14 -5.53 -11.50 -23.90
C PRO A 14 -6.61 -12.17 -23.05
N ALA A 15 -7.48 -12.96 -23.68
CA ALA A 15 -8.38 -13.85 -22.95
C ALA A 15 -7.53 -14.95 -22.27
N TYR A 16 -7.45 -14.91 -20.95
CA TYR A 16 -6.82 -15.94 -20.16
C TYR A 16 -7.68 -17.22 -20.21
N PRO A 17 -7.13 -18.40 -20.58
CA PRO A 17 -7.85 -19.65 -20.41
C PRO A 17 -8.03 -19.96 -18.92
N GLN A 18 -9.30 -20.02 -18.49
CA GLN A 18 -9.71 -20.51 -17.18
C GLN A 18 -9.48 -22.03 -17.11
N GLN A 19 -8.39 -22.44 -16.45
CA GLN A 19 -8.07 -23.84 -16.21
C GLN A 19 -8.53 -24.20 -14.79
N TYR A 20 -9.68 -24.87 -14.68
CA TYR A 20 -10.16 -25.44 -13.42
C TYR A 20 -9.21 -26.57 -12.98
N GLY A 21 -8.34 -26.28 -12.01
CA GLY A 21 -7.47 -27.25 -11.34
C GLY A 21 -8.07 -27.70 -10.01
N THR A 22 -8.32 -28.99 -9.88
CA THR A 22 -8.64 -29.66 -8.61
C THR A 22 -7.44 -29.60 -7.65
N PRO A 23 -7.64 -29.64 -6.31
CA PRO A 23 -6.54 -29.57 -5.36
C PRO A 23 -5.61 -30.79 -5.48
N ALA A 24 -4.35 -30.56 -5.83
CA ALA A 24 -3.29 -31.55 -5.72
C ALA A 24 -2.91 -31.75 -4.24
N PRO A 25 -2.67 -33.00 -3.76
CA PRO A 25 -2.28 -33.25 -2.38
C PRO A 25 -0.87 -32.70 -2.09
N ASN A 26 -0.73 -32.08 -0.92
CA ASN A 26 0.51 -31.50 -0.42
C ASN A 26 1.60 -32.58 -0.16
N PRO A 27 2.80 -32.52 -0.78
CA PRO A 27 3.83 -33.56 -0.66
C PRO A 27 4.75 -33.43 0.58
N TYR A 28 4.44 -32.58 1.56
CA TYR A 28 5.25 -32.45 2.79
C TYR A 28 4.83 -33.38 3.95
N LEU A 29 4.22 -34.53 3.64
CA LEU A 29 4.21 -35.65 4.59
C LEU A 29 5.60 -36.30 4.62
N GLN A 30 6.49 -35.69 5.40
CA GLN A 30 7.78 -36.30 5.76
C GLN A 30 7.58 -37.46 6.74
N GLN A 31 8.49 -38.42 6.62
CA GLN A 31 8.36 -39.82 7.01
C GLN A 31 8.49 -40.08 8.52
N PRO A 32 8.06 -41.26 9.00
CA PRO A 32 8.27 -41.66 10.40
C PRO A 32 9.75 -41.94 10.68
N PHE A 33 10.26 -41.43 11.80
CA PHE A 33 11.58 -41.77 12.34
C PHE A 33 11.71 -43.28 12.61
N PRO A 34 12.91 -43.88 12.42
CA PRO A 34 13.16 -45.25 12.85
C PRO A 34 13.20 -45.33 14.38
N ALA A 35 12.45 -46.26 14.96
CA ALA A 35 12.46 -46.53 16.38
C ALA A 35 13.79 -47.17 16.84
N PRO A 36 14.33 -46.84 18.02
CA PRO A 36 15.49 -47.53 18.57
C PRO A 36 15.13 -48.97 18.94
N GLY A 37 15.98 -49.91 18.54
CA GLY A 37 15.91 -51.28 19.03
C GLY A 37 16.06 -51.33 20.56
N GLY A 38 15.19 -52.10 21.20
CA GLY A 38 15.18 -52.25 22.66
C GLY A 38 14.39 -53.48 23.09
N THR A 39 15.13 -54.47 23.55
CA THR A 39 14.79 -55.81 24.04
C THR A 39 13.62 -55.92 25.04
N GLY A 40 12.82 -56.98 24.88
CA GLY A 40 12.31 -57.81 25.98
C GLY A 40 11.30 -57.19 26.96
N GLY A 41 10.00 -57.41 26.71
CA GLY A 41 8.94 -57.11 27.69
C GLY A 41 7.55 -57.26 27.08
N LYS A 42 6.57 -57.72 27.87
CA LYS A 42 5.21 -58.11 27.45
C LYS A 42 4.60 -57.17 26.39
N ARG A 43 4.18 -57.76 25.26
CA ARG A 43 3.57 -57.08 24.10
C ARG A 43 2.23 -56.44 24.47
N ILE A 44 2.24 -55.15 24.76
CA ILE A 44 1.05 -54.30 24.59
C ILE A 44 0.94 -54.04 23.08
N PRO A 45 -0.21 -54.29 22.44
CA PRO A 45 -0.39 -54.05 21.02
C PRO A 45 -0.02 -52.61 20.64
N GLY A 46 0.91 -52.41 19.72
CA GLY A 46 1.41 -51.08 19.33
C GLY A 46 0.32 -50.13 18.82
N TRP A 47 -0.81 -50.66 18.34
CA TRP A 47 -1.98 -49.85 17.98
C TRP A 47 -2.66 -49.19 19.18
N LEU A 48 -2.64 -49.83 20.36
CA LEU A 48 -3.16 -49.23 21.59
C LEU A 48 -2.25 -48.09 22.08
N LEU A 49 -0.93 -48.22 21.93
CA LEU A 49 0.02 -47.14 22.23
C LEU A 49 -0.11 -45.98 21.22
N ALA A 50 -0.34 -46.27 19.93
CA ALA A 50 -0.56 -45.26 18.91
C ALA A 50 -1.87 -44.49 19.11
N VAL A 51 -2.97 -45.18 19.45
CA VAL A 51 -4.26 -44.53 19.75
C VAL A 51 -4.17 -43.70 21.03
N THR A 52 -3.54 -44.22 22.09
CA THR A 52 -3.37 -43.47 23.34
C THR A 52 -2.44 -42.26 23.13
N GLY A 53 -1.37 -42.40 22.36
CA GLY A 53 -0.45 -41.30 22.02
C GLY A 53 -1.10 -40.22 21.16
N ALA A 54 -1.94 -40.60 20.19
CA ALA A 54 -2.70 -39.66 19.37
C ALA A 54 -3.74 -38.89 20.19
N VAL A 55 -4.44 -39.54 21.12
CA VAL A 55 -5.42 -38.90 22.01
C VAL A 55 -4.74 -37.94 22.99
N VAL A 56 -3.61 -38.35 23.58
CA VAL A 56 -2.86 -37.48 24.50
C VAL A 56 -2.22 -36.30 23.76
N ALA A 57 -1.65 -36.51 22.57
CA ALA A 57 -1.12 -35.41 21.76
C ALA A 57 -2.22 -34.44 21.29
N SER A 58 -3.40 -34.95 20.91
CA SER A 58 -4.55 -34.12 20.56
C SER A 58 -5.09 -33.35 21.76
N ALA A 59 -5.07 -33.96 22.95
CA ALA A 59 -5.40 -33.28 24.19
C ALA A 59 -4.38 -32.18 24.49
N VAL A 60 -3.08 -32.42 24.38
CA VAL A 60 -2.04 -31.40 24.62
C VAL A 60 -2.14 -30.23 23.66
N TRP A 61 -2.39 -30.46 22.37
CA TRP A 61 -2.65 -29.37 21.41
C TRP A 61 -3.97 -28.66 21.69
N ALA A 62 -5.03 -29.39 22.04
CA ALA A 62 -6.29 -28.78 22.45
C ALA A 62 -6.10 -27.91 23.69
N THR A 63 -5.46 -28.41 24.76
CA THR A 63 -5.18 -27.63 25.98
C THR A 63 -4.25 -26.46 25.67
N THR A 64 -3.26 -26.63 24.80
CA THR A 64 -2.40 -25.51 24.38
C THR A 64 -3.22 -24.46 23.64
N LEU A 65 -4.09 -24.84 22.70
CA LEU A 65 -4.95 -23.91 21.96
C LEU A 65 -6.04 -23.24 22.83
N PHE A 66 -6.52 -23.93 23.87
CA PHE A 66 -7.42 -23.38 24.88
C PHE A 66 -6.68 -22.45 25.86
N VAL A 67 -5.44 -22.76 26.24
CA VAL A 67 -4.61 -21.90 27.11
C VAL A 67 -4.03 -20.70 26.35
N THR A 68 -3.79 -20.82 25.04
CA THR A 68 -3.35 -19.71 24.17
C THR A 68 -4.52 -18.91 23.58
N GLY A 69 -5.76 -19.16 24.01
CA GLY A 69 -6.91 -18.29 23.72
C GLY A 69 -7.41 -18.27 22.28
N VAL A 70 -7.16 -19.32 21.48
CA VAL A 70 -7.56 -19.34 20.05
C VAL A 70 -9.05 -19.65 19.85
N PHE A 71 -9.74 -20.21 20.85
CA PHE A 71 -11.15 -20.63 20.73
C PHE A 71 -12.13 -20.02 21.75
N ASP A 72 -11.68 -19.17 22.68
CA ASP A 72 -12.59 -18.46 23.58
C ASP A 72 -13.23 -17.28 22.85
N ARG A 73 -14.31 -17.56 22.12
CA ARG A 73 -15.23 -16.56 21.58
C ARG A 73 -16.00 -15.79 22.67
N GLU A 74 -15.72 -16.06 23.95
CA GLU A 74 -16.25 -15.35 25.13
C GLU A 74 -15.15 -14.73 26.02
N GLY A 75 -13.88 -14.80 25.61
CA GLY A 75 -12.74 -14.27 26.37
C GLY A 75 -11.62 -13.68 25.51
N ALA A 76 -11.71 -13.75 24.18
CA ALA A 76 -10.86 -12.97 23.30
C ALA A 76 -10.99 -11.50 23.69
N ALA A 77 -9.88 -10.91 24.16
CA ALA A 77 -9.78 -9.48 24.36
C ALA A 77 -10.42 -8.81 23.14
N ALA A 78 -11.44 -7.98 23.36
CA ALA A 78 -12.09 -7.27 22.28
C ALA A 78 -11.00 -6.69 21.37
N PRO A 79 -11.10 -6.84 20.04
CA PRO A 79 -10.07 -6.33 19.14
C PRO A 79 -9.80 -4.88 19.54
N ALA A 80 -8.51 -4.55 19.69
CA ALA A 80 -8.09 -3.23 20.14
C ALA A 80 -8.85 -2.20 19.31
N LYS A 81 -9.53 -1.26 19.98
CA LYS A 81 -10.29 -0.23 19.27
C LYS A 81 -9.31 0.52 18.36
N PRO A 82 -9.62 0.70 17.07
CA PRO A 82 -8.75 1.43 16.16
C PRO A 82 -8.37 2.79 16.72
N GLY A 83 -7.07 3.01 16.91
CA GLY A 83 -6.53 4.28 17.39
C GLY A 83 -6.12 5.13 16.19
N PHE A 84 -7.03 5.91 15.63
CA PHE A 84 -6.75 6.75 14.46
C PHE A 84 -5.95 8.03 14.76
N GLY A 85 -5.17 8.12 15.85
CA GLY A 85 -4.34 9.30 16.13
C GLY A 85 -5.08 10.65 16.23
N GLY A 86 -6.40 10.63 16.46
CA GLY A 86 -7.27 11.81 16.43
C GLY A 86 -7.70 12.28 15.04
N TYR A 87 -7.41 11.52 13.98
CA TYR A 87 -7.87 11.80 12.62
C TYR A 87 -9.28 11.24 12.41
N GLU A 88 -10.18 12.10 11.94
CA GLU A 88 -11.56 11.73 11.65
C GLU A 88 -11.77 11.48 10.16
N TYR A 89 -12.74 10.61 9.83
CA TYR A 89 -13.08 10.29 8.45
C TYR A 89 -13.54 11.53 7.68
N GLU A 90 -12.96 11.76 6.51
CA GLU A 90 -13.23 12.94 5.68
C GLU A 90 -13.62 12.55 4.24
N ALA A 91 -14.92 12.67 3.93
CA ALA A 91 -15.43 12.37 2.59
C ALA A 91 -14.92 13.35 1.50
N ASN A 92 -14.55 14.58 1.86
CA ASN A 92 -14.03 15.59 0.94
C ASN A 92 -12.52 15.82 1.17
N LEU A 93 -11.71 14.83 0.80
CA LEU A 93 -10.26 14.91 0.96
C LEU A 93 -9.62 16.06 0.15
N CYS A 94 -10.18 16.41 -1.03
CA CYS A 94 -9.74 17.57 -1.79
C CYS A 94 -9.96 18.90 -1.03
N GLY A 95 -10.96 18.98 -0.16
CA GLY A 95 -11.16 20.13 0.72
C GLY A 95 -10.13 20.18 1.84
N ALA A 96 -9.75 19.02 2.40
CA ALA A 96 -8.79 18.93 3.50
C ALA A 96 -7.33 19.17 3.06
N ALA A 97 -6.98 18.87 1.81
CA ALA A 97 -5.60 18.98 1.30
C ALA A 97 -5.45 20.05 0.20
N PRO A 98 -5.66 21.36 0.47
CA PRO A 98 -5.87 22.43 -0.54
C PRO A 98 -4.68 22.74 -1.47
N LEU A 99 -3.52 22.09 -1.26
CA LEU A 99 -2.29 22.24 -2.03
C LEU A 99 -1.76 23.68 -2.05
N ASN A 100 -1.76 24.35 -0.89
CA ASN A 100 -1.40 25.77 -0.79
C ASN A 100 0.07 26.02 -1.14
N ALA A 101 0.97 25.12 -0.74
CA ALA A 101 2.40 25.26 -1.03
C ALA A 101 2.69 25.16 -2.54
N PHE A 102 1.91 24.37 -3.28
CA PHE A 102 2.03 24.27 -4.75
C PHE A 102 1.55 25.51 -5.51
N ARG A 103 0.70 26.36 -4.93
CA ARG A 103 0.04 27.48 -5.64
C ARG A 103 0.99 28.56 -6.17
N GLY A 104 2.20 28.65 -5.63
CA GLY A 104 3.23 29.57 -6.14
C GLY A 104 3.76 29.18 -7.52
N ARG A 105 3.66 27.89 -7.88
CA ARG A 105 4.16 27.35 -9.15
C ARG A 105 3.04 26.82 -10.05
N TYR A 106 1.96 26.34 -9.47
CA TYR A 106 0.88 25.66 -10.17
C TYR A 106 -0.48 26.31 -9.91
N SER A 107 -1.33 26.33 -10.92
CA SER A 107 -2.78 26.49 -10.76
C SER A 107 -3.47 25.12 -10.83
N LEU A 108 -4.55 24.95 -10.07
CA LEU A 108 -5.44 23.81 -10.27
C LEU A 108 -6.02 23.87 -11.69
N ALA A 109 -6.10 22.71 -12.33
CA ALA A 109 -6.63 22.56 -13.68
C ALA A 109 -7.73 21.50 -13.68
N GLY A 110 -8.72 21.67 -14.56
CA GLY A 110 -9.85 20.76 -14.66
C GLY A 110 -10.72 20.69 -13.39
N ALA A 111 -11.45 19.58 -13.25
CA ALA A 111 -12.26 19.27 -12.10
C ALA A 111 -11.59 18.18 -11.26
N ASP A 112 -11.66 18.30 -9.94
CA ASP A 112 -11.13 17.30 -9.02
C ASP A 112 -11.80 15.94 -9.25
N SER A 113 -11.00 14.87 -9.30
CA SER A 113 -11.48 13.48 -9.29
C SER A 113 -11.34 12.91 -7.88
N ARG A 114 -12.44 12.42 -7.30
CA ARG A 114 -12.48 11.96 -5.91
C ARG A 114 -13.41 10.78 -5.72
N TYR A 115 -13.08 9.95 -4.74
CA TYR A 115 -14.00 8.92 -4.23
C TYR A 115 -13.84 8.77 -2.71
N THR A 116 -14.82 8.15 -2.10
CA THR A 116 -14.80 7.83 -0.67
C THR A 116 -15.56 6.54 -0.42
N SER A 117 -15.13 5.77 0.58
CA SER A 117 -15.71 4.48 0.93
C SER A 117 -15.58 4.27 2.43
N GLN A 118 -16.65 3.77 3.07
CA GLN A 118 -16.60 3.28 4.45
C GLN A 118 -16.96 1.81 4.43
N GLN A 119 -16.06 0.96 4.91
CA GLN A 119 -16.23 -0.48 4.99
C GLN A 119 -15.89 -0.96 6.40
N GLU A 120 -16.33 -2.17 6.75
CA GLU A 120 -16.08 -2.73 8.09
C GLU A 120 -14.59 -2.75 8.46
N GLY A 121 -13.72 -3.07 7.49
CA GLY A 121 -12.28 -3.18 7.72
C GLY A 121 -11.44 -1.96 7.35
N LEU A 122 -11.95 -1.06 6.50
CA LEU A 122 -11.16 0.04 5.96
C LEU A 122 -12.08 1.17 5.47
N ASP A 123 -11.89 2.37 6.00
CA ASP A 123 -12.41 3.57 5.34
C ASP A 123 -11.31 4.18 4.48
N GLN A 124 -11.69 4.71 3.32
CA GLN A 124 -10.77 5.33 2.39
C GLN A 124 -11.38 6.59 1.80
N SER A 125 -10.55 7.60 1.63
CA SER A 125 -10.88 8.79 0.87
C SER A 125 -9.73 9.10 -0.09
N TYR A 126 -10.08 9.58 -1.27
CA TYR A 126 -9.12 9.83 -2.33
C TYR A 126 -9.43 11.14 -3.05
N CYS A 127 -8.36 11.86 -3.39
CA CYS A 127 -8.40 13.06 -4.20
C CYS A 127 -7.33 12.99 -5.29
N HIS A 128 -7.67 13.45 -6.48
CA HIS A 128 -6.76 13.64 -7.60
C HIS A 128 -7.02 15.01 -8.22
N ARG A 129 -5.94 15.77 -8.42
CA ARG A 129 -5.98 17.08 -9.04
C ARG A 129 -4.91 17.25 -10.09
N ASP A 130 -5.33 17.64 -11.28
CA ASP A 130 -4.44 18.08 -12.32
C ASP A 130 -3.96 19.50 -12.03
N LEU A 131 -2.68 19.74 -12.30
CA LEU A 131 -1.98 20.99 -12.06
C LEU A 131 -1.40 21.49 -13.38
N LYS A 132 -1.64 22.77 -13.66
CA LYS A 132 -0.99 23.50 -14.75
C LYS A 132 0.10 24.39 -14.19
N ASP A 133 1.31 24.27 -14.70
CA ASP A 133 2.41 25.15 -14.35
C ASP A 133 2.08 26.58 -14.78
N LEU A 134 2.32 27.57 -13.91
CA LEU A 134 2.01 28.97 -14.21
C LEU A 134 2.88 29.54 -15.34
N GLN A 135 4.02 28.91 -15.62
CA GLN A 135 4.88 29.24 -16.76
C GLN A 135 4.57 28.41 -18.01
N ALA A 136 3.66 27.43 -17.94
CA ALA A 136 3.23 26.65 -19.09
C ALA A 136 2.43 27.49 -20.09
N THR A 137 2.69 27.28 -21.37
CA THR A 137 1.85 27.78 -22.45
C THR A 137 0.65 26.85 -22.68
N GLU A 138 -0.35 27.30 -23.44
CA GLU A 138 -1.49 26.44 -23.82
C GLU A 138 -1.08 25.15 -24.56
N LYS A 139 0.13 25.10 -25.14
CA LYS A 139 0.64 23.92 -25.86
C LYS A 139 1.25 22.88 -24.92
N ASP A 140 1.62 23.27 -23.71
CA ASP A 140 2.27 22.37 -22.75
C ASP A 140 1.24 21.48 -22.03
N GLY A 141 -0.02 21.92 -21.93
CA GLY A 141 -1.10 21.17 -21.29
C GLY A 141 -0.93 21.00 -19.78
N GLU A 142 -1.75 20.12 -19.19
CA GLU A 142 -1.65 19.68 -17.81
C GLU A 142 -0.57 18.59 -17.73
N THR A 143 0.56 18.90 -17.10
CA THR A 143 1.74 18.02 -17.07
C THR A 143 2.05 17.48 -15.69
N VAL A 144 1.28 17.89 -14.69
CA VAL A 144 1.46 17.54 -13.30
C VAL A 144 0.12 17.15 -12.73
N PHE A 145 0.11 16.17 -11.83
CA PHE A 145 -1.02 15.97 -10.94
C PHE A 145 -0.55 15.67 -9.53
N VAL A 146 -1.42 15.93 -8.57
CA VAL A 146 -1.26 15.50 -7.18
C VAL A 146 -2.36 14.51 -6.83
N ARG A 147 -1.97 13.39 -6.23
CA ARG A 147 -2.87 12.42 -5.63
C ARG A 147 -2.76 12.50 -4.11
N THR A 148 -3.87 12.36 -3.44
CA THR A 148 -3.94 12.30 -2.00
C THR A 148 -4.85 11.15 -1.60
N SER A 149 -4.38 10.29 -0.71
CA SER A 149 -5.15 9.18 -0.13
C SER A 149 -5.10 9.27 1.38
N ALA A 150 -6.21 8.91 2.01
CA ALA A 150 -6.33 8.81 3.45
C ALA A 150 -7.07 7.51 3.76
N GLU A 151 -6.52 6.70 4.67
CA GLU A 151 -7.08 5.42 5.05
C GLU A 151 -7.16 5.30 6.57
N TRP A 152 -8.33 4.86 7.05
CA TRP A 152 -8.58 4.54 8.45
C TRP A 152 -8.75 3.02 8.54
N HIS A 153 -7.68 2.33 8.94
CA HIS A 153 -7.65 0.88 9.02
C HIS A 153 -8.51 0.45 10.22
N ARG A 154 -9.72 -0.05 10.00
CA ARG A 154 -10.65 -0.42 11.08
C ARG A 154 -10.42 -1.83 11.61
N ALA A 155 -9.87 -2.72 10.79
CA ALA A 155 -9.67 -4.12 11.13
C ALA A 155 -8.27 -4.46 11.65
N GLY A 156 -7.26 -3.61 11.45
CA GLY A 156 -5.88 -3.92 11.86
C GLY A 156 -4.93 -2.74 11.87
N ASP A 157 -3.88 -2.86 12.67
CA ASP A 157 -2.79 -1.89 12.75
C ASP A 157 -1.84 -2.03 11.55
N PRO A 158 -1.64 -0.98 10.72
CA PRO A 158 -0.75 -1.06 9.57
C PRO A 158 0.74 -0.98 9.94
N SER A 159 1.11 -0.74 11.21
CA SER A 159 2.51 -0.53 11.63
C SER A 159 3.47 -1.66 11.28
N ALA A 160 3.01 -2.92 11.28
CA ALA A 160 3.86 -4.07 10.95
C ALA A 160 4.36 -4.05 9.49
N GLU A 161 3.59 -3.44 8.58
CA GLU A 161 3.87 -3.47 7.14
C GLU A 161 4.18 -2.10 6.55
N PHE A 162 3.85 -1.00 7.25
CA PHE A 162 3.95 0.36 6.73
C PHE A 162 5.35 0.68 6.19
N ALA A 163 6.39 0.60 7.02
CA ALA A 163 7.76 0.87 6.58
C ALA A 163 8.24 -0.08 5.47
N SER A 164 7.90 -1.37 5.57
CA SER A 164 8.26 -2.39 4.58
C SER A 164 7.69 -2.06 3.20
N SER A 165 6.45 -1.55 3.14
CA SER A 165 5.79 -1.19 1.89
C SER A 165 6.54 -0.10 1.11
N TYR A 166 7.13 0.89 1.80
CA TYR A 166 7.92 1.95 1.15
C TYR A 166 9.35 1.51 0.86
N TRP A 167 9.98 0.71 1.73
CA TRP A 167 11.29 0.15 1.45
C TRP A 167 11.29 -0.76 0.22
N ALA A 168 10.19 -1.45 -0.05
CA ALA A 168 10.00 -2.28 -1.25
C ALA A 168 10.17 -1.50 -2.57
N TYR A 169 10.08 -0.17 -2.58
CA TYR A 169 10.40 0.63 -3.77
C TYR A 169 11.86 0.44 -4.24
N ARG A 170 12.80 0.09 -3.34
CA ARG A 170 14.19 -0.24 -3.70
C ARG A 170 14.29 -1.50 -4.55
N ASP A 171 13.33 -2.41 -4.36
CA ASP A 171 13.34 -3.73 -4.97
C ASP A 171 12.53 -3.77 -6.28
N LYS A 172 11.85 -2.67 -6.65
CA LYS A 172 11.10 -2.58 -7.90
C LYS A 172 11.99 -2.97 -9.10
N THR A 173 11.48 -3.92 -9.88
CA THR A 173 12.14 -4.46 -11.08
C THR A 173 11.76 -3.71 -12.36
N THR A 174 10.92 -2.67 -12.26
CA THR A 174 10.61 -1.74 -13.34
C THR A 174 11.89 -1.32 -14.05
N ASP A 175 11.83 -1.16 -15.38
CA ASP A 175 12.96 -0.85 -16.26
C ASP A 175 14.04 -0.02 -15.57
N LYS A 176 15.02 -0.73 -15.00
CA LYS A 176 16.06 -0.11 -14.17
C LYS A 176 16.97 0.76 -15.03
N SER A 177 16.84 0.77 -16.36
CA SER A 177 17.53 1.74 -17.20
C SER A 177 16.83 3.11 -17.19
N ARG A 178 15.52 3.14 -16.96
CA ARG A 178 14.69 4.35 -17.01
C ARG A 178 14.29 4.90 -15.67
N TYR A 179 14.19 4.06 -14.64
CA TYR A 179 13.67 4.46 -13.34
C TYR A 179 14.63 4.13 -12.20
N ARG A 180 14.64 4.99 -11.18
CA ARG A 180 15.29 4.75 -9.89
C ARG A 180 14.40 5.28 -8.79
N TYR A 181 14.22 4.50 -7.73
CA TYR A 181 13.48 4.94 -6.56
C TYR A 181 14.42 5.12 -5.37
N GLN A 182 14.19 6.17 -4.59
CA GLN A 182 14.93 6.47 -3.38
C GLN A 182 13.94 6.72 -2.23
N PRO A 183 13.53 5.67 -1.50
CA PRO A 183 12.81 5.85 -0.25
C PRO A 183 13.76 6.33 0.85
N ALA A 184 13.27 7.23 1.68
CA ALA A 184 13.95 7.73 2.87
C ALA A 184 12.93 8.02 3.98
N PRO A 185 13.25 7.72 5.26
CA PRO A 185 12.41 8.11 6.37
C PRO A 185 12.37 9.65 6.51
N ILE A 186 11.25 10.16 7.03
CA ILE A 186 11.06 11.56 7.39
C ILE A 186 10.74 11.61 8.89
N ASP A 187 11.56 12.35 9.63
CA ASP A 187 11.36 12.55 11.06
C ASP A 187 10.26 13.59 11.33
N ASN A 188 9.68 13.52 12.53
CA ASN A 188 8.73 14.52 13.07
C ASN A 188 7.42 14.67 12.29
N LEU A 189 6.97 13.62 11.59
CA LEU A 189 5.68 13.60 10.90
C LEU A 189 4.95 12.29 11.19
N GLY A 190 3.85 12.35 11.93
CA GLY A 190 3.15 11.15 12.41
C GLY A 190 3.97 10.32 13.38
N ASP A 191 3.66 9.03 13.47
CA ASP A 191 4.46 8.03 14.18
C ASP A 191 5.65 7.58 13.31
N GLU A 192 5.40 7.44 12.00
CA GLU A 192 6.38 7.08 10.98
C GLU A 192 6.01 7.78 9.66
N ALA A 193 7.01 8.24 8.91
CA ALA A 193 6.80 8.80 7.58
C ALA A 193 7.93 8.43 6.62
N PHE A 194 7.58 8.31 5.34
CA PHE A 194 8.50 7.97 4.26
C PHE A 194 8.31 8.88 3.07
N LEU A 195 9.42 9.38 2.53
CA LEU A 195 9.47 10.07 1.25
C LEU A 195 10.06 9.12 0.22
N VAL A 196 9.33 8.85 -0.86
CA VAL A 196 9.82 8.10 -2.00
C VAL A 196 10.00 9.03 -3.18
N THR A 197 11.24 9.19 -3.64
CA THR A 197 11.54 9.97 -4.85
C THR A 197 11.78 9.03 -6.02
N GLU A 198 11.01 9.20 -7.10
CA GLU A 198 11.22 8.52 -8.38
C GLU A 198 12.03 9.43 -9.30
N TYR A 199 13.14 8.91 -9.82
CA TYR A 199 13.95 9.54 -10.84
C TYR A 199 13.80 8.82 -12.19
N ARG A 200 13.81 9.59 -13.27
CA ARG A 200 13.65 9.16 -14.66
C ARG A 200 14.84 9.55 -15.53
N GLY A 201 14.90 8.98 -16.74
CA GLY A 201 15.89 9.33 -17.77
C GLY A 201 17.15 8.47 -17.73
N GLU A 202 17.97 8.52 -18.79
CA GLU A 202 19.17 7.68 -18.93
C GLU A 202 20.19 7.91 -17.79
N GLY A 203 20.22 9.13 -17.22
CA GLY A 203 21.03 9.49 -16.06
C GLY A 203 20.34 9.36 -14.70
N LYS A 204 19.00 9.18 -14.66
CA LYS A 204 18.19 9.14 -13.42
C LYS A 204 18.44 10.32 -12.48
N ASP A 205 18.63 11.49 -13.06
CA ASP A 205 18.84 12.77 -12.39
C ASP A 205 17.55 13.59 -12.31
N THR A 206 16.48 13.08 -12.90
CA THR A 206 15.25 13.82 -13.19
C THR A 206 14.12 13.31 -12.32
N VAL A 207 13.71 14.05 -11.29
CA VAL A 207 12.51 13.72 -10.50
C VAL A 207 11.28 13.65 -11.39
N GLY A 208 10.62 12.49 -11.38
CA GLY A 208 9.38 12.20 -12.10
C GLY A 208 8.16 12.08 -11.18
N SER A 209 8.36 11.60 -9.95
CA SER A 209 7.36 11.67 -8.89
C SER A 209 8.00 11.75 -7.51
N MET A 210 7.23 12.26 -6.54
CA MET A 210 7.61 12.30 -5.14
C MET A 210 6.37 12.00 -4.29
N LEU A 211 6.44 10.91 -3.52
CA LEU A 211 5.39 10.40 -2.64
C LEU A 211 5.82 10.63 -1.19
N LEU A 212 5.01 11.35 -0.41
CA LEU A 212 5.14 11.42 1.04
C LEU A 212 4.01 10.61 1.68
N ALA A 213 4.39 9.61 2.45
CA ALA A 213 3.49 8.78 3.23
C ALA A 213 3.68 8.99 4.72
N VAL A 214 2.60 8.99 5.48
CA VAL A 214 2.56 9.20 6.93
C VAL A 214 1.64 8.17 7.57
N ARG A 215 2.10 7.53 8.63
CA ARG A 215 1.30 6.71 9.54
C ARG A 215 1.17 7.41 10.88
N SER A 216 -0.01 7.37 11.48
CA SER A 216 -0.20 7.73 12.88
C SER A 216 -1.30 6.89 13.49
N GLY A 217 -0.92 5.99 14.40
CA GLY A 217 -1.76 4.89 14.85
C GLY A 217 -2.24 4.03 13.67
N TRP A 218 -3.55 3.83 13.60
CA TRP A 218 -4.25 3.02 12.58
C TRP A 218 -4.71 3.86 11.37
N PHE A 219 -4.19 5.08 11.24
CA PHE A 219 -4.45 5.97 10.12
C PHE A 219 -3.20 6.11 9.24
N THR A 220 -3.39 6.07 7.91
CA THR A 220 -2.35 6.35 6.92
C THR A 220 -2.80 7.44 5.97
N PHE A 221 -1.85 8.29 5.56
CA PHE A 221 -2.07 9.37 4.61
C PHE A 221 -0.93 9.39 3.61
N GLU A 222 -1.25 9.57 2.34
CA GLU A 222 -0.26 9.76 1.30
C GLU A 222 -0.57 10.98 0.46
N MET A 223 0.47 11.69 0.05
CA MET A 223 0.42 12.73 -0.97
C MET A 223 1.51 12.46 -2.00
N GLU A 224 1.12 12.31 -3.26
CA GLU A 224 2.03 12.07 -4.37
C GLU A 224 1.93 13.20 -5.37
N TRP A 225 3.05 13.86 -5.63
CA TRP A 225 3.20 14.71 -6.80
C TRP A 225 3.80 13.87 -7.93
N THR A 226 3.21 13.95 -9.12
CA THR A 226 3.72 13.29 -10.30
C THR A 226 3.74 14.24 -11.47
N TRP A 227 4.84 14.23 -12.20
CA TRP A 227 4.99 14.96 -13.45
C TRP A 227 5.03 13.98 -14.62
N TYR A 228 4.25 14.27 -15.66
CA TYR A 228 4.22 13.56 -16.94
C TYR A 228 4.65 14.46 -18.11
N GLY A 229 5.04 15.71 -17.86
CA GLY A 229 5.55 16.60 -18.92
C GLY A 229 6.80 16.03 -19.59
N GLY A 230 7.31 16.62 -20.67
CA GLY A 230 6.73 17.53 -21.65
C GLY A 230 7.21 17.02 -23.02
N GLY A 231 6.48 17.33 -24.09
CA GLY A 231 6.94 16.98 -25.44
C GLY A 231 8.33 17.58 -25.73
N PRO A 232 9.01 17.18 -26.82
CA PRO A 232 10.33 17.72 -27.19
C PRO A 232 10.40 19.26 -27.22
N ASP A 233 9.25 19.93 -27.37
CA ASP A 233 9.13 21.38 -27.46
C ASP A 233 8.74 22.08 -26.15
N SER A 234 8.52 21.34 -25.05
CA SER A 234 8.14 21.94 -23.77
C SER A 234 9.33 22.65 -23.13
N LYS A 235 9.11 23.90 -22.72
CA LYS A 235 10.13 24.75 -22.07
C LYS A 235 9.91 24.92 -20.58
N VAL A 236 8.93 24.20 -20.02
CA VAL A 236 8.62 24.28 -18.59
C VAL A 236 9.69 23.52 -17.81
N GLU A 237 10.50 24.27 -17.09
CA GLU A 237 11.47 23.69 -16.17
C GLU A 237 10.76 23.02 -14.99
N ARG A 238 11.31 21.89 -14.54
CA ARG A 238 10.80 21.19 -13.36
C ARG A 238 11.25 21.91 -12.09
N PRO A 239 10.46 21.83 -11.00
CA PRO A 239 10.87 22.38 -9.72
C PRO A 239 12.12 21.65 -9.20
N ASP A 240 12.92 22.37 -8.42
CA ASP A 240 14.01 21.77 -7.66
C ASP A 240 13.47 20.71 -6.70
N GLU A 241 14.20 19.60 -6.55
CA GLU A 241 13.80 18.48 -5.68
C GLU A 241 13.55 18.94 -4.24
N LYS A 242 14.38 19.88 -3.76
CA LYS A 242 14.26 20.44 -2.41
C LYS A 242 12.95 21.23 -2.27
N ASP A 243 12.61 22.07 -3.25
CA ASP A 243 11.39 22.88 -3.20
C ASP A 243 10.15 21.98 -3.26
N LEU A 244 10.19 20.97 -4.13
CA LEU A 244 9.13 19.97 -4.22
C LEU A 244 8.92 19.23 -2.89
N LYS A 245 10.01 18.79 -2.25
CA LYS A 245 9.97 18.16 -0.91
C LYS A 245 9.37 19.10 0.13
N ASP A 246 9.78 20.36 0.15
CA ASP A 246 9.29 21.35 1.11
C ASP A 246 7.79 21.62 0.92
N TRP A 247 7.31 21.66 -0.33
CA TRP A 247 5.87 21.80 -0.64
C TRP A 247 5.08 20.56 -0.19
N LEU A 248 5.54 19.35 -0.52
CA LEU A 248 4.89 18.11 -0.09
C LEU A 248 4.78 18.02 1.43
N ILE A 249 5.85 18.32 2.16
CA ILE A 249 5.84 18.27 3.63
C ILE A 249 4.86 19.30 4.19
N ARG A 250 4.85 20.53 3.65
CA ARG A 250 3.96 21.59 4.13
C ARG A 250 2.50 21.24 3.90
N ASP A 251 2.12 20.89 2.67
CA ASP A 251 0.72 20.59 2.33
C ASP A 251 0.24 19.29 2.99
N THR A 252 1.11 18.30 3.19
CA THR A 252 0.79 17.11 3.99
C THR A 252 0.53 17.47 5.46
N THR A 253 1.37 18.33 6.05
CA THR A 253 1.20 18.77 7.44
C THR A 253 -0.11 19.55 7.62
N GLU A 254 -0.44 20.44 6.68
CA GLU A 254 -1.69 21.19 6.67
C GLU A 254 -2.90 20.24 6.52
N ALA A 255 -2.83 19.27 5.62
CA ALA A 255 -3.89 18.27 5.43
C ALA A 255 -4.13 17.43 6.69
N LEU A 256 -3.06 16.93 7.31
CA LEU A 256 -3.15 16.20 8.57
C LEU A 256 -3.76 17.05 9.68
N ALA A 257 -3.40 18.34 9.78
CA ALA A 257 -4.01 19.25 10.75
C ALA A 257 -5.51 19.44 10.50
N ALA A 258 -5.93 19.60 9.25
CA ALA A 258 -7.34 19.73 8.89
C ALA A 258 -8.16 18.48 9.24
N LEU A 259 -7.58 17.28 9.09
CA LEU A 259 -8.22 16.00 9.42
C LEU A 259 -8.37 15.76 10.94
N LYS A 260 -7.61 16.48 11.79
CA LYS A 260 -7.75 16.41 13.25
C LYS A 260 -8.82 17.34 13.82
N GLN A 261 -9.21 18.38 13.08
CA GLN A 261 -9.89 19.56 13.64
C GLN A 261 -11.41 19.60 13.40
N LYS A 262 -12.06 18.48 13.05
CA LYS A 262 -13.51 18.44 12.82
C LYS A 262 -14.32 18.00 14.05
N GLY A 263 -14.03 18.59 15.20
CA GLY A 263 -14.86 18.50 16.41
C GLY A 263 -15.93 19.59 16.46
#